data_AF-A0A8T0RWH8-F1
#
_entry.id   AF-A0A8T0RWH8-F1
#
_cell.length_a   1.000
_cell.length_b   1.000
_cell.length_c   1.000
_cell.angle_alpha   90.00
_cell.angle_beta   90.00
_cell.angle_gamma   90.00
#
_symmetry.space_group_name_H-M   'P 1'
#
loop_
_entity.id
_entity.type
_entity.pdbx_description
1 polymer ?
#
loop_
_entity_poly.entity_id
_entity_poly.type
_entity_poly.pdbx_seq_one_letter_code
_entity_poly.pdbx_strand_id
1 'polypeptide(L)'
;FSISFSVSFTFSFISLHTSGSMAAEAHLKANYLPTLALLLLFLLFASWLAYVTFEDTPQGKTIFTSYCTTLYQMFVLFTTSNNPDVWVPAYKSSRWYALFIVIYVLLGVYFLTNLILAVIYDSFKEQLAKQLAQMDSIRKTILQRAFDLIDTNGQGYLSKEQCLSLLDELNKYR
;
A
#
# COMPACT_ATOMS: atom_id res chain seq x y z
N PHE A 1 7.10 -14.43 8.30
CA PHE A 1 7.90 -13.69 7.31
C PHE A 1 7.04 -12.84 6.36
N SER A 2 5.96 -13.37 5.74
CA SER A 2 5.15 -12.60 4.77
C SER A 2 4.31 -11.44 5.33
N ILE A 3 3.83 -11.50 6.58
CA ILE A 3 2.86 -10.52 7.12
C ILE A 3 3.56 -9.27 7.67
N SER A 4 4.62 -9.42 8.48
CA SER A 4 5.44 -8.28 8.92
C SER A 4 6.10 -7.55 7.74
N PHE A 5 6.43 -8.27 6.66
CA PHE A 5 6.90 -7.64 5.43
C PHE A 5 5.82 -6.77 4.77
N SER A 6 4.57 -7.24 4.73
CA SER A 6 3.44 -6.46 4.19
C SER A 6 3.20 -5.18 4.98
N VAL A 7 3.22 -5.23 6.31
CA VAL A 7 3.01 -4.03 7.15
C VAL A 7 4.16 -3.04 7.04
N SER A 8 5.42 -3.50 7.12
CA SER A 8 6.59 -2.62 6.92
C SER A 8 6.61 -2.00 5.52
N PHE A 9 6.18 -2.75 4.51
CA PHE A 9 6.03 -2.24 3.14
C PHE A 9 4.96 -1.15 3.05
N THR A 10 3.81 -1.30 3.73
CA THR A 10 2.79 -0.24 3.75
C THR A 10 3.28 1.06 4.40
N PHE A 11 4.05 0.98 5.50
CA PHE A 11 4.62 2.17 6.15
C PHE A 11 5.72 2.84 5.32
N SER A 12 6.62 2.05 4.70
CA SER A 12 7.62 2.61 3.78
C SER A 12 6.99 3.23 2.53
N PHE A 13 5.88 2.68 2.02
CA PHE A 13 5.19 3.22 0.85
C PHE A 13 4.51 4.57 1.16
N ILE A 14 3.89 4.70 2.34
CA ILE A 14 3.34 5.98 2.82
C ILE A 14 4.44 7.04 2.97
N SER A 15 5.64 6.64 3.43
CA SER A 15 6.77 7.56 3.59
C SER A 15 7.41 7.97 2.26
N LEU A 16 7.51 7.06 1.29
CA LEU A 16 8.22 7.26 0.01
C LEU A 16 7.45 8.15 -0.97
N HIS A 17 6.12 8.20 -0.88
CA HIS A 17 5.29 8.95 -1.82
C HIS A 17 5.13 10.43 -1.47
N THR A 18 5.63 10.88 -0.31
CA THR A 18 5.63 12.29 0.13
C THR A 18 6.61 13.21 -0.64
N SER A 19 7.00 12.85 -1.87
CA SER A 19 7.94 13.59 -2.72
C SER A 19 7.45 13.73 -4.18
N GLY A 20 6.16 13.54 -4.43
CA GLY A 20 5.55 13.64 -5.77
C GLY A 20 4.71 14.91 -5.95
N SER A 21 4.36 15.23 -7.21
CA SER A 21 3.49 16.38 -7.55
C SER A 21 2.26 16.49 -6.64
N MET A 22 2.02 17.68 -6.06
CA MET A 22 1.02 17.92 -5.00
C MET A 22 -0.40 17.40 -5.31
N ALA A 23 -0.80 17.35 -6.58
CA ALA A 23 -2.11 16.86 -7.01
C ALA A 23 -2.24 15.32 -6.97
N ALA A 24 -1.16 14.60 -7.30
CA ALA A 24 -1.12 13.14 -7.21
C ALA A 24 -1.10 12.70 -5.74
N GLU A 25 -0.36 13.43 -4.89
CA GLU A 25 -0.35 13.20 -3.45
C GLU A 25 -1.72 13.45 -2.80
N ALA A 26 -2.49 14.45 -3.25
CA ALA A 26 -3.80 14.77 -2.68
C ALA A 26 -4.86 13.70 -2.99
N HIS A 27 -4.91 13.19 -4.23
CA HIS A 27 -5.79 12.07 -4.59
C HIS A 27 -5.43 10.80 -3.82
N LEU A 28 -4.13 10.52 -3.68
CA LEU A 28 -3.65 9.40 -2.88
C LEU A 28 -4.07 9.57 -1.41
N LYS A 29 -3.80 10.72 -0.80
CA LYS A 29 -4.17 10.99 0.60
C LYS A 29 -5.69 10.85 0.84
N ALA A 30 -6.53 11.26 -0.11
CA ALA A 30 -7.99 11.17 0.00
C ALA A 30 -8.52 9.72 0.02
N ASN A 31 -7.96 8.82 -0.79
CA ASN A 31 -8.40 7.41 -0.82
C ASN A 31 -7.90 6.60 0.39
N TYR A 32 -6.78 7.01 0.99
CA TYR A 32 -6.14 6.28 2.08
C TYR A 32 -6.64 6.73 3.46
N LEU A 33 -7.10 7.97 3.59
CA LEU A 33 -7.59 8.53 4.85
C LEU A 33 -8.69 7.69 5.50
N PRO A 34 -9.75 7.25 4.80
CA PRO A 34 -10.83 6.47 5.40
C PRO A 34 -10.35 5.09 5.87
N THR A 35 -9.47 4.46 5.09
CA THR A 35 -8.89 3.14 5.40
C THR A 35 -7.98 3.21 6.62
N LEU A 36 -7.18 4.27 6.74
CA LEU A 36 -6.33 4.53 7.90
C LEU A 36 -7.17 4.87 9.14
N ALA A 37 -8.23 5.67 8.98
CA ALA A 37 -9.18 5.96 10.05
C ALA A 37 -9.89 4.69 10.57
N LEU A 38 -10.29 3.78 9.66
CA LEU A 38 -10.86 2.49 10.01
C LEU A 38 -9.86 1.61 10.79
N LEU A 39 -8.59 1.58 10.36
CA LEU A 39 -7.53 0.88 11.08
C LEU A 39 -7.32 1.43 12.49
N LEU A 40 -7.25 2.75 12.63
CA LEU A 40 -7.11 3.41 13.93
C LEU A 40 -8.32 3.13 14.83
N LEU A 41 -9.53 3.22 14.28
CA LEU A 41 -10.77 2.90 15.02
C LEU A 41 -10.75 1.44 15.51
N PHE A 42 -10.37 0.50 14.65
CA PHE A 42 -10.24 -0.91 15.03
C PHE A 42 -9.21 -1.10 16.13
N LEU A 43 -8.02 -0.49 16.02
CA LEU A 43 -6.97 -0.59 17.03
C LEU A 43 -7.41 0.00 18.37
N LEU A 44 -8.05 1.18 18.37
CA LEU A 44 -8.53 1.81 19.60
C LEU A 44 -9.63 0.97 20.28
N PHE A 45 -10.58 0.46 19.49
CA PHE A 45 -11.66 -0.38 19.99
C PHE A 45 -11.16 -1.73 20.50
N ALA A 46 -10.30 -2.41 19.74
CA ALA A 46 -9.71 -3.68 20.15
C ALA A 46 -8.81 -3.53 21.38
N SER A 47 -8.07 -2.44 21.50
CA SER A 47 -7.24 -2.15 22.68
C SER A 47 -8.08 -1.86 23.91
N TRP A 48 -9.20 -1.16 23.75
CA TRP A 48 -10.14 -0.94 24.85
C TRP A 48 -10.79 -2.26 25.30
N LEU A 49 -11.27 -3.07 24.35
CA LEU A 49 -11.86 -4.37 24.63
C LEU A 49 -10.85 -5.31 25.31
N ALA A 50 -9.60 -5.31 24.85
CA ALA A 50 -8.53 -6.06 25.47
C ALA A 50 -8.23 -5.55 26.90
N TYR A 51 -8.11 -4.24 27.10
CA TYR A 51 -7.88 -3.67 28.42
C TYR A 51 -8.93 -4.15 29.43
N VAL A 52 -10.22 -4.02 29.09
CA VAL A 52 -11.33 -4.48 29.95
C VAL A 52 -11.34 -6.00 30.16
N THR A 53 -11.02 -6.78 29.12
CA THR A 53 -11.03 -8.25 29.20
C THR A 53 -9.87 -8.79 30.04
N PHE A 54 -8.73 -8.10 30.04
CA PHE A 54 -7.50 -8.56 30.69
C PHE A 54 -7.23 -7.89 32.03
N GLU A 55 -7.94 -6.82 32.43
CA GLU A 55 -7.73 -6.04 33.67
C GLU A 55 -7.66 -6.92 34.93
N ASP A 56 -8.54 -7.91 35.05
CA ASP A 56 -8.61 -8.80 36.22
C ASP A 56 -7.62 -9.97 36.19
N THR A 57 -6.81 -10.10 35.13
CA THR A 57 -5.90 -11.22 34.94
C THR A 57 -4.48 -10.93 35.47
N PRO A 58 -3.74 -11.94 35.93
CA PRO A 58 -2.33 -11.76 36.29
C PRO A 58 -1.47 -11.32 35.10
N GLN A 59 -1.82 -11.71 33.85
CA GLN A 59 -1.18 -11.17 32.64
C GLN A 59 -1.51 -9.68 32.44
N GLY A 60 -2.74 -9.26 32.72
CA GLY A 60 -3.18 -7.86 32.69
C GLY A 60 -2.33 -6.95 33.54
N LYS A 61 -2.05 -7.39 34.77
CA LYS A 61 -1.26 -6.62 35.74
C LYS A 61 0.21 -6.43 35.37
N THR A 62 0.73 -7.20 34.41
CA THR A 62 2.14 -7.15 33.98
C THR A 62 2.32 -6.57 32.58
N ILE A 63 1.39 -6.86 31.66
CA ILE A 63 1.50 -6.48 30.24
C ILE A 63 0.52 -5.33 29.88
N PHE A 64 -0.64 -5.26 30.53
CA PHE A 64 -1.73 -4.33 30.23
C PHE A 64 -1.96 -3.32 31.36
N THR A 65 -0.87 -2.72 31.87
CA THR A 65 -0.88 -1.82 33.04
C THR A 65 -1.61 -0.50 32.82
N SER A 66 -1.71 -0.04 31.57
CA SER A 66 -2.37 1.21 31.18
C SER A 66 -2.96 1.05 29.78
N TYR A 67 -3.95 1.89 29.44
CA TYR A 67 -4.54 1.89 28.10
C TYR A 67 -3.49 2.14 27.00
N CYS A 68 -2.57 3.09 27.21
CA CYS A 68 -1.49 3.38 26.24
C CYS A 68 -0.55 2.18 26.05
N THR A 69 -0.20 1.49 27.14
CA THR A 69 0.60 0.27 27.10
C THR A 69 -0.14 -0.83 26.33
N THR A 70 -1.44 -0.98 26.59
CA THR A 70 -2.29 -1.96 25.91
C THR A 70 -2.39 -1.68 24.41
N LEU A 71 -2.56 -0.42 24.03
CA LEU A 71 -2.58 0.01 22.64
C LEU A 71 -1.26 -0.33 21.93
N TYR A 72 -0.13 -0.05 22.57
CA TYR A 72 1.18 -0.42 22.02
C TYR A 72 1.32 -1.94 21.84
N GLN A 73 0.94 -2.73 22.86
CA GLN A 73 1.02 -4.19 22.79
C GLN A 73 0.12 -4.77 21.70
N MET A 74 -1.09 -4.23 21.53
CA MET A 74 -2.02 -4.61 20.46
C MET A 74 -1.50 -4.20 19.09
N PHE A 75 -0.88 -3.02 18.97
CA PHE A 75 -0.23 -2.61 17.73
C PHE A 75 0.94 -3.53 17.33
N VAL A 76 1.78 -3.90 18.30
CA VAL A 76 2.86 -4.89 18.04
C VAL A 76 2.27 -6.24 17.64
N LEU A 77 1.17 -6.67 18.29
CA LEU A 77 0.45 -7.89 17.92
C LEU A 77 -0.16 -7.82 16.52
N PHE A 78 -0.70 -6.67 16.11
CA PHE A 78 -1.19 -6.43 14.75
C PHE A 78 -0.09 -6.61 13.70
N THR A 79 1.13 -6.15 13.98
CA THR A 79 2.29 -6.35 13.09
C THR A 79 2.85 -7.78 13.12
N THR A 80 2.29 -8.66 13.97
CA THR A 80 2.73 -10.05 14.20
C THR A 80 4.19 -10.20 14.60
N SER A 81 4.85 -9.11 15.03
CA SER A 81 6.28 -9.08 15.35
C SER A 81 6.64 -9.85 16.64
N ASN A 82 5.65 -10.22 17.43
CA ASN A 82 5.77 -10.84 18.75
C ASN A 82 5.24 -12.29 18.78
N ASN A 83 5.23 -12.96 17.62
CA ASN A 83 4.79 -14.34 17.49
C ASN A 83 6.00 -15.30 17.69
N PRO A 84 5.97 -16.23 18.69
CA PRO A 84 4.81 -16.70 19.47
C PRO A 84 4.73 -16.16 20.92
N ASP A 85 5.63 -15.26 21.32
CA ASP A 85 5.83 -14.86 22.73
C ASP A 85 4.60 -14.23 23.41
N VAL A 86 3.67 -13.63 22.67
CA VAL A 86 2.49 -12.96 23.30
C VAL A 86 1.33 -13.89 23.63
N TRP A 87 1.15 -15.03 22.95
CA TRP A 87 -0.04 -15.88 23.15
C TRP A 87 0.22 -17.14 23.97
N VAL A 88 1.47 -17.62 24.02
CA VAL A 88 1.85 -18.77 24.84
C VAL A 88 1.60 -18.55 26.35
N PRO A 89 1.88 -17.37 26.94
CA PRO A 89 1.59 -17.11 28.35
C PRO A 89 0.09 -16.99 28.65
N ALA A 90 -0.69 -16.40 27.73
CA ALA A 90 -2.14 -16.24 27.87
C ALA A 90 -2.88 -17.58 27.75
N TYR A 91 -2.43 -18.46 26.86
CA TYR A 91 -2.94 -19.83 26.72
C TYR A 91 -2.75 -20.67 27.99
N LYS A 92 -1.64 -20.46 28.71
CA LYS A 92 -1.36 -21.18 29.96
C LYS A 92 -2.26 -20.75 31.13
N SER A 93 -2.85 -19.55 31.12
CA SER A 93 -3.81 -19.13 32.16
C SER A 93 -5.23 -19.57 31.87
N SER A 94 -5.75 -19.32 30.67
CA SER A 94 -7.13 -19.68 30.33
C SER A 94 -7.36 -19.68 28.81
N ARG A 95 -8.04 -20.72 28.33
CA ARG A 95 -8.36 -20.94 26.91
C ARG A 95 -9.23 -19.83 26.30
N TRP A 96 -10.01 -19.12 27.11
CA TRP A 96 -10.87 -18.03 26.65
C TRP A 96 -10.09 -16.83 26.13
N TYR A 97 -8.92 -16.54 26.71
CA TYR A 97 -8.07 -15.42 26.28
C TYR A 97 -7.35 -15.72 24.96
N ALA A 98 -6.97 -16.97 24.74
CA ALA A 98 -6.42 -17.40 23.46
C ALA A 98 -7.44 -17.22 22.33
N LEU A 99 -8.72 -17.46 22.60
CA LEU A 99 -9.81 -17.29 21.63
C LEU A 99 -9.97 -15.82 21.20
N PHE A 100 -9.88 -14.87 22.14
CA PHE A 100 -9.86 -13.43 21.82
C PHE A 100 -8.68 -13.07 20.89
N ILE A 101 -7.47 -13.53 21.22
CA ILE A 101 -6.27 -13.26 20.41
C ILE A 101 -6.40 -13.88 19.01
N VAL A 102 -6.94 -15.10 18.89
CA VAL A 102 -7.16 -15.75 17.59
C VAL A 102 -8.14 -14.96 16.73
N ILE A 103 -9.26 -14.50 17.30
CA ILE A 103 -10.24 -13.66 16.59
C ILE A 103 -9.60 -12.31 16.20
N TYR A 104 -8.83 -11.69 17.09
CA TYR A 104 -8.11 -10.46 16.80
C TYR A 104 -7.12 -10.62 15.65
N VAL A 105 -6.36 -11.71 15.62
CA VAL A 105 -5.43 -12.00 14.51
C VAL A 105 -6.20 -12.29 13.22
N LEU A 106 -7.30 -13.04 13.27
CA LEU A 106 -8.15 -13.30 12.10
C LEU A 106 -8.71 -12.01 11.50
N LEU A 107 -9.34 -11.16 12.31
CA LEU A 107 -9.96 -9.92 11.82
C LEU A 107 -8.94 -8.81 11.56
N GLY A 108 -7.98 -8.62 12.45
CA GLY A 108 -6.95 -7.59 12.31
C GLY A 108 -5.95 -7.92 11.22
N VAL A 109 -5.30 -9.08 11.34
CA VAL A 109 -4.22 -9.41 10.43
C VAL A 109 -4.77 -9.88 9.08
N TYR A 110 -5.70 -10.81 9.01
CA TYR A 110 -6.12 -11.32 7.71
C TYR A 110 -7.16 -10.46 7.00
N PHE A 111 -8.11 -9.85 7.72
CA PHE A 111 -9.14 -9.05 7.06
C PHE A 111 -8.66 -7.60 6.84
N LEU A 112 -8.21 -6.89 7.87
CA LEU A 112 -7.81 -5.48 7.72
C LEU A 112 -6.54 -5.27 6.89
N THR A 113 -5.52 -6.13 7.00
CA THR A 113 -4.32 -5.94 6.14
C THR A 113 -4.64 -6.20 4.67
N ASN A 114 -5.50 -7.17 4.36
CA ASN A 114 -5.95 -7.41 2.99
C ASN A 114 -6.80 -6.25 2.45
N LEU A 115 -7.64 -5.63 3.29
CA LEU A 115 -8.37 -4.42 2.92
C LEU A 115 -7.42 -3.26 2.63
N ILE A 116 -6.42 -3.03 3.48
CA ILE A 116 -5.40 -1.99 3.28
C ILE A 116 -4.65 -2.26 1.98
N LEU A 117 -4.23 -3.51 1.74
CA LEU A 117 -3.53 -3.90 0.52
C LEU A 117 -4.39 -3.65 -0.73
N ALA A 118 -5.69 -3.94 -0.68
CA ALA A 118 -6.60 -3.68 -1.79
C ALA A 118 -6.67 -2.17 -2.13
N VAL A 119 -6.76 -1.31 -1.12
CA VAL A 119 -6.79 0.15 -1.31
C VAL A 119 -5.47 0.68 -1.86
N ILE A 120 -4.35 0.16 -1.35
CA ILE A 120 -3.00 0.51 -1.87
C ILE A 120 -2.88 0.06 -3.33
N TYR A 121 -3.35 -1.14 -3.64
CA TYR A 121 -3.28 -1.69 -4.99
C TYR A 121 -4.10 -0.87 -5.99
N ASP A 122 -5.33 -0.50 -5.64
CA ASP A 122 -6.19 0.31 -6.50
C ASP A 122 -5.54 1.67 -6.83
N SER A 123 -4.95 2.28 -5.80
CA SER A 123 -4.27 3.56 -5.93
C SER A 123 -2.97 3.47 -6.75
N PHE A 124 -2.20 2.39 -6.56
CA PHE A 124 -1.03 2.10 -7.39
C PHE A 124 -1.42 1.87 -8.85
N LYS A 125 -2.51 1.15 -9.10
CA LYS A 125 -3.06 0.92 -10.43
C LYS A 125 -3.48 2.22 -11.10
N GLU A 126 -4.13 3.14 -10.39
CA GLU A 126 -4.50 4.45 -10.91
C GLU A 126 -3.27 5.27 -11.32
N GLN A 127 -2.23 5.27 -10.48
CA GLN A 127 -1.00 5.98 -10.77
C GLN A 127 -0.24 5.37 -11.96
N LEU A 128 -0.18 4.05 -12.04
CA LEU A 128 0.39 3.36 -13.19
C LEU A 128 -0.36 3.71 -14.48
N ALA A 129 -1.70 3.71 -14.46
CA ALA A 129 -2.50 4.07 -15.63
C ALA A 129 -2.20 5.50 -16.11
N LYS A 130 -2.05 6.45 -15.16
CA LYS A 130 -1.66 7.84 -15.47
C LYS A 130 -0.27 7.92 -16.11
N GLN A 131 0.71 7.21 -15.55
CA GLN A 131 2.07 7.18 -16.10
C GLN A 131 2.13 6.55 -17.49
N LEU A 132 1.40 5.46 -17.71
CA LEU A 132 1.32 4.81 -19.03
C LEU A 132 0.68 5.75 -20.06
N ALA A 133 -0.41 6.43 -19.70
CA ALA A 133 -1.06 7.40 -20.59
C ALA A 133 -0.14 8.58 -20.93
N GLN A 134 0.64 9.08 -19.97
CA GLN A 134 1.64 10.12 -20.22
C GLN A 134 2.79 9.63 -21.10
N MET A 135 3.28 8.42 -20.88
CA MET A 135 4.32 7.84 -21.72
C MET A 135 3.85 7.65 -23.16
N ASP A 136 2.60 7.19 -23.35
CA ASP A 136 1.99 7.04 -24.67
C ASP A 136 1.79 8.38 -25.38
N SER A 137 1.38 9.43 -24.64
CA SER A 137 1.21 10.76 -25.23
C SER A 137 2.56 11.37 -25.63
N ILE A 138 3.60 11.22 -24.81
CA ILE A 138 4.97 11.64 -25.13
C ILE A 138 5.48 10.88 -26.35
N ARG A 139 5.32 9.56 -26.39
CA ARG A 139 5.71 8.73 -27.53
C ARG A 139 5.03 9.21 -28.81
N LYS A 140 3.70 9.40 -28.79
CA LYS A 140 2.95 9.92 -29.95
C LYS A 140 3.45 11.30 -30.37
N THR A 141 3.70 12.19 -29.40
CA THR A 141 4.20 13.54 -29.68
C THR A 141 5.58 13.49 -30.35
N ILE A 142 6.50 12.67 -29.85
CA ILE A 142 7.84 12.53 -30.44
C ILE A 142 7.75 11.95 -31.87
N LEU A 143 6.94 10.92 -32.07
CA LEU A 143 6.72 10.34 -33.40
C LEU A 143 6.08 11.36 -34.36
N GLN A 144 5.11 12.14 -33.92
CA GLN A 144 4.50 13.21 -34.71
C GLN A 144 5.53 14.28 -35.08
N ARG A 145 6.33 14.73 -34.12
CA ARG A 145 7.41 15.69 -34.40
C ARG A 145 8.43 15.15 -35.38
N ALA A 146 8.83 13.89 -35.25
CA ALA A 146 9.73 13.24 -36.19
C ALA A 146 9.09 13.11 -37.59
N PHE A 147 7.80 12.80 -37.65
CA PHE A 147 7.04 12.74 -38.90
C PHE A 147 6.96 14.12 -39.59
N ASP A 148 6.62 15.17 -38.83
CA ASP A 148 6.53 16.54 -39.33
C ASP A 148 7.88 17.05 -39.88
N LEU A 149 9.00 16.60 -39.31
CA LEU A 149 10.34 16.93 -39.81
C LEU A 149 10.68 16.26 -41.15
N ILE A 150 10.09 15.10 -41.43
CA ILE A 150 10.38 14.31 -42.65
C ILE A 150 9.37 14.65 -43.76
N ASP A 151 8.13 15.02 -43.41
CA ASP A 151 7.14 15.55 -44.35
C ASP A 151 7.45 17.01 -44.74
N THR A 152 8.48 17.19 -45.56
CA THR A 152 8.87 18.50 -46.12
C THR A 152 7.78 19.18 -46.95
N ASN A 153 6.75 18.44 -47.38
CA ASN A 153 5.70 18.94 -48.26
C ASN A 153 4.43 19.34 -47.49
N GLY A 154 4.35 19.04 -46.19
CA GLY A 154 3.22 19.38 -45.31
C GLY A 154 1.90 18.76 -45.75
N GLN A 155 1.92 17.61 -46.42
CA GLN A 155 0.73 16.98 -47.00
C GLN A 155 0.03 16.03 -46.03
N GLY A 156 0.64 15.75 -44.86
CA GLY A 156 0.10 14.83 -43.86
C GLY A 156 0.33 13.36 -44.18
N TYR A 157 1.15 13.05 -45.20
CA TYR A 157 1.56 11.70 -45.57
C TYR A 157 2.99 11.70 -46.12
N LEU A 158 3.73 10.61 -45.87
CA LEU A 158 5.08 10.41 -46.40
C LEU A 158 5.00 9.82 -47.81
N SER A 159 5.72 10.42 -48.75
CA SER A 159 5.92 9.84 -50.07
C SER A 159 6.75 8.54 -49.98
N LYS A 160 6.67 7.70 -51.01
CA LYS A 160 7.40 6.42 -51.06
C LYS A 160 8.91 6.62 -50.87
N GLU A 161 9.47 7.68 -51.43
CA GLU A 161 10.90 8.01 -51.34
C GLU A 161 11.30 8.43 -49.92
N GLN A 162 10.52 9.30 -49.28
CA GLN A 162 10.75 9.72 -47.89
C GLN A 162 10.63 8.54 -46.91
N CYS A 163 9.65 7.65 -47.12
CA CYS A 163 9.46 6.47 -46.29
C CYS A 163 10.62 5.47 -46.44
N LEU A 164 11.11 5.25 -47.67
CA LEU A 164 12.28 4.41 -47.93
C LEU A 164 13.54 4.98 -47.29
N SER A 165 13.77 6.30 -47.37
CA SER A 165 14.90 6.94 -46.72
C SER A 165 14.85 6.81 -45.20
N LEU A 166 13.67 6.97 -44.59
CA LEU A 166 13.47 6.79 -43.15
C LEU A 166 13.78 5.35 -42.72
N LEU A 167 13.26 4.37 -43.46
CA LEU A 167 13.49 2.94 -43.19
C LEU A 167 14.97 2.56 -43.32
N ASP A 168 15.66 3.08 -44.32
CA ASP A 168 17.09 2.81 -44.54
C ASP A 168 17.93 3.40 -43.40
N GLU A 169 17.63 4.63 -42.98
CA GLU A 169 18.32 5.26 -41.84
C GLU A 169 18.04 4.51 -40.52
N LEU A 170 16.79 4.09 -40.26
CA LEU A 170 16.46 3.26 -39.09
C LEU A 170 17.19 1.92 -39.10
N ASN A 171 17.35 1.29 -40.27
CA ASN A 171 18.07 0.03 -40.41
C ASN A 171 19.58 0.20 -40.18
N LYS A 172 20.11 1.40 -40.42
CA LYS A 172 21.53 1.74 -40.23
C LYS A 172 21.90 2.02 -38.77
N TYR A 173 20.94 2.45 -37.95
CA TYR A 173 21.09 2.71 -36.51
C TYR A 173 20.64 1.56 -35.59
N ARG A 174 20.19 0.44 -36.17
CA ARG A 174 19.81 -0.78 -35.46
C ARG A 174 20.99 -1.75 -35.36
#